data_AF-A0AAW1VNB2-F1
#
_entry.id   AF-A0AAW1VNB2-F1
#
_cell.length_a   1.000
_cell.length_b   1.000
_cell.length_c   1.000
_cell.angle_alpha   90.00
_cell.angle_beta   90.00
_cell.angle_gamma   90.00
#
_symmetry.space_group_name_H-M   'P 1'
#
loop_
_entity.id
_entity.type
_entity.pdbx_description
1 polymer ?
#
loop_
_entity_poly.entity_id
_entity_poly.type
_entity_poly.pdbx_seq_one_letter_code
_entity_poly.pdbx_strand_id
1 'polypeptide(L)'
;MDDIFVQHSQKLESFTNVLRDLAESEALEGLNMIDAVQRLGIDYHFQQVIDEILHKQMNMMISAHGDLHEVAIRFRLLRQQGYFVPAGKYNFWGTTKLNFGSLVIVFHLFIRC
;
A
#
# COMPACT_ATOMS: atom_id res chain seq x y z
N MET A 1 -23.80 27.35 6.81
CA MET A 1 -22.50 26.77 7.23
C MET A 1 -22.47 25.26 7.04
N ASP A 2 -23.64 24.63 6.87
CA ASP A 2 -23.79 23.16 6.79
C ASP A 2 -23.43 22.56 5.43
N ASP A 3 -23.52 23.34 4.36
CA ASP A 3 -23.32 22.87 2.97
C ASP A 3 -21.88 22.39 2.69
N ILE A 4 -20.88 23.04 3.30
CA ILE A 4 -19.46 22.68 3.14
C ILE A 4 -19.15 21.34 3.84
N PHE A 5 -19.73 21.11 5.02
CA PHE A 5 -19.51 19.88 5.79
C PHE A 5 -20.13 18.67 5.09
N VAL A 6 -21.34 18.83 4.54
CA VAL A 6 -22.03 17.80 3.75
C VAL A 6 -21.27 17.48 2.46
N GLN A 7 -20.74 18.50 1.77
CA GLN A 7 -19.97 18.26 0.54
C GLN A 7 -18.63 17.54 0.84
N HIS A 8 -17.98 17.88 1.94
CA HIS A 8 -16.73 17.25 2.35
C HIS A 8 -16.92 15.77 2.70
N SER A 9 -17.98 15.43 3.45
CA SER A 9 -18.28 14.03 3.79
C SER A 9 -18.62 13.20 2.56
N GLN A 10 -19.40 13.74 1.62
CA GLN A 10 -19.74 13.06 0.36
C GLN A 10 -18.51 12.75 -0.49
N LYS A 11 -17.55 13.69 -0.57
CA LYS A 11 -16.29 13.48 -1.30
C LYS A 11 -15.44 12.37 -0.67
N LEU A 12 -15.35 12.33 0.66
CA LEU A 12 -14.64 11.27 1.38
C LEU A 12 -15.29 9.89 1.17
N GLU A 13 -16.62 9.82 1.21
CA GLU A 13 -17.36 8.58 0.99
C GLU A 13 -17.21 8.08 -0.46
N SER A 14 -17.30 8.98 -1.43
CA SER A 14 -17.06 8.66 -2.85
C SER A 14 -15.65 8.09 -3.05
N PHE A 15 -14.64 8.76 -2.47
CA PHE A 15 -13.26 8.27 -2.57
C PHE A 15 -13.06 6.92 -1.86
N THR A 16 -13.73 6.72 -0.72
CA THR A 16 -13.73 5.44 0.00
C THR A 16 -14.28 4.30 -0.85
N ASN A 17 -15.34 4.54 -1.62
CA ASN A 17 -15.91 3.52 -2.50
C ASN A 17 -14.97 3.19 -3.65
N VAL A 18 -14.35 4.21 -4.28
CA VAL A 18 -13.35 3.98 -5.34
C VAL A 18 -12.14 3.18 -4.82
N LEU A 19 -11.67 3.47 -3.61
CA LEU A 19 -10.60 2.68 -2.97
C LEU A 19 -10.97 1.19 -2.85
N ARG A 20 -12.22 0.92 -2.46
CA ARG A 20 -12.71 -0.45 -2.27
C ARG A 20 -12.87 -1.18 -3.60
N ASP A 21 -13.44 -0.52 -4.61
CA ASP A 21 -13.63 -1.10 -5.94
C ASP A 21 -12.28 -1.46 -6.59
N LEU A 22 -11.28 -0.58 -6.48
CA LEU A 22 -9.94 -0.84 -7.02
C LEU A 22 -9.22 -1.99 -6.30
N ALA A 23 -9.50 -2.18 -5.01
CA ALA A 23 -9.00 -3.34 -4.28
C ALA A 23 -9.63 -4.66 -4.75
N GLU A 24 -10.75 -4.61 -5.47
CA GLU A 24 -11.42 -5.75 -6.09
C GLU A 24 -10.98 -5.98 -7.54
N SER A 25 -10.74 -4.92 -8.32
CA SER A 25 -10.46 -5.02 -9.76
C SER A 25 -9.00 -5.29 -10.11
N GLU A 26 -8.03 -4.60 -9.49
CA GLU A 26 -6.60 -4.77 -9.81
C GLU A 26 -5.70 -4.49 -8.60
N ALA A 27 -4.94 -5.51 -8.17
CA ALA A 27 -4.14 -5.46 -6.96
C ALA A 27 -3.09 -4.32 -6.96
N LEU A 28 -2.51 -4.00 -8.12
CA LEU A 28 -1.50 -2.95 -8.25
C LEU A 28 -2.10 -1.54 -8.21
N GLU A 29 -3.28 -1.34 -8.79
CA GLU A 29 -3.91 -0.02 -8.87
C GLU A 29 -4.35 0.46 -7.48
N GLY A 30 -4.92 -0.45 -6.67
CA GLY A 30 -5.19 -0.18 -5.26
C GLY A 30 -3.93 0.16 -4.45
N LEU A 31 -2.82 -0.55 -4.68
CA LEU A 31 -1.54 -0.26 -4.01
C LEU A 31 -0.96 1.10 -4.41
N ASN A 32 -1.05 1.47 -5.69
CA ASN A 32 -0.63 2.79 -6.17
C ASN A 32 -1.48 3.91 -5.57
N MET A 33 -2.78 3.67 -5.38
CA MET A 33 -3.66 4.68 -4.79
C MET A 33 -3.39 4.87 -3.30
N ILE A 34 -3.12 3.78 -2.55
CA ILE A 34 -2.65 3.88 -1.16
C ILE A 34 -1.34 4.67 -1.09
N ASP A 35 -0.39 4.41 -2.01
CA ASP A 35 0.85 5.18 -2.07
C ASP A 35 0.59 6.67 -2.29
N ALA A 36 -0.31 7.02 -3.22
CA ALA A 36 -0.67 8.41 -3.48
C ALA A 36 -1.32 9.08 -2.25
N VAL A 37 -2.26 8.40 -1.59
CA VAL A 37 -2.94 8.89 -0.38
C VAL A 37 -1.95 9.14 0.76
N GLN A 38 -1.00 8.23 0.98
CA GLN A 38 0.07 8.41 1.97
C GLN A 38 1.01 9.56 1.61
N ARG A 39 1.39 9.71 0.33
CA ARG A 39 2.22 10.84 -0.14
C ARG A 39 1.52 12.19 0.02
N LEU A 40 0.20 12.21 -0.08
CA LEU A 40 -0.63 13.39 0.17
C LEU A 40 -0.85 13.65 1.68
N GLY A 41 -0.49 12.70 2.56
CA GLY A 41 -0.63 12.83 4.01
C GLY A 41 -2.09 12.85 4.51
N ILE A 42 -3.02 12.30 3.72
CA ILE A 42 -4.45 12.24 4.03
C ILE A 42 -4.93 10.82 4.37
N ASP A 43 -4.00 9.89 4.55
CA ASP A 43 -4.22 8.48 4.88
C ASP A 43 -4.97 8.27 6.20
N TYR A 44 -4.91 9.24 7.12
CA TYR A 44 -5.63 9.19 8.39
C TYR A 44 -7.16 9.12 8.25
N HIS A 45 -7.73 9.60 7.13
CA HIS A 45 -9.17 9.47 6.86
C HIS A 45 -9.58 8.07 6.40
N PHE A 46 -8.61 7.26 5.94
CA PHE A 46 -8.87 6.01 5.23
C PHE A 46 -8.20 4.80 5.88
N GLN A 47 -7.74 4.91 7.13
CA GLN A 47 -6.96 3.86 7.81
C GLN A 47 -7.64 2.49 7.73
N GLN A 48 -8.93 2.41 8.07
CA GLN A 48 -9.67 1.16 8.03
C GLN A 48 -9.69 0.54 6.63
N VAL A 49 -9.94 1.35 5.60
CA VAL A 49 -9.98 0.89 4.20
C VAL A 49 -8.60 0.44 3.76
N ILE A 50 -7.55 1.20 4.10
CA ILE A 50 -6.15 0.86 3.80
C ILE A 50 -5.78 -0.51 4.42
N ASP A 51 -6.17 -0.75 5.67
CA ASP A 51 -5.91 -2.00 6.37
C ASP A 51 -6.64 -3.19 5.73
N GLU A 52 -7.91 -3.02 5.36
CA GLU A 52 -8.71 -4.03 4.66
C GLU A 52 -8.04 -4.42 3.32
N ILE A 53 -7.60 -3.43 2.55
CA ILE A 53 -6.92 -3.65 1.27
C ILE A 53 -5.59 -4.37 1.50
N LEU A 54 -4.75 -3.90 2.41
CA LEU A 54 -3.44 -4.49 2.66
C LEU A 54 -3.52 -5.92 3.20
N HIS A 55 -4.52 -6.21 4.03
CA HIS A 55 -4.80 -7.57 4.48
C HIS A 55 -5.11 -8.51 3.31
N LYS A 56 -5.94 -8.07 2.35
CA LYS A 56 -6.20 -8.83 1.11
C LYS A 56 -4.93 -9.02 0.27
N GLN A 57 -4.10 -7.98 0.16
CA GLN A 57 -2.84 -8.01 -0.60
C GLN A 57 -1.81 -8.97 -0.01
N MET A 58 -1.75 -9.12 1.31
CA MET A 58 -0.91 -10.09 2.00
C MET A 58 -1.25 -11.53 1.59
N ASN A 59 -2.54 -11.87 1.53
CA ASN A 59 -3.00 -13.19 1.11
C ASN A 59 -2.62 -13.49 -0.35
N MET A 60 -2.68 -12.48 -1.22
CA MET A 60 -2.29 -12.62 -2.63
C MET A 60 -0.76 -12.66 -2.83
N MET A 61 0.02 -12.12 -1.90
CA MET A 61 1.49 -12.06 -1.98
C MET A 61 2.15 -13.44 -1.97
N ILE A 62 1.48 -14.45 -1.41
CA ILE A 62 1.98 -15.82 -1.31
C ILE A 62 2.08 -16.49 -2.70
N SER A 63 1.32 -15.99 -3.69
CA SER A 63 1.18 -16.60 -5.02
C SER A 63 1.62 -15.70 -6.18
N ALA A 64 2.04 -14.46 -5.91
CA ALA A 64 2.27 -13.46 -6.95
C ALA A 64 3.72 -13.40 -7.43
N HIS A 65 3.93 -13.71 -8.71
CA HIS A 65 5.08 -13.23 -9.48
C HIS A 65 4.69 -11.88 -10.10
N GLY A 66 5.19 -10.77 -9.56
CA GLY A 66 4.91 -9.41 -10.02
C GLY A 66 6.17 -8.70 -10.46
N ASP A 67 6.03 -7.58 -11.19
CA ASP A 67 7.14 -6.69 -11.54
C ASP A 67 7.84 -6.15 -10.28
N LEU A 68 9.11 -5.75 -10.40
CA LEU A 68 9.91 -5.23 -9.29
C LEU A 68 9.20 -4.06 -8.60
N HIS A 69 8.55 -3.19 -9.37
CA HIS A 69 7.79 -2.06 -8.86
C HIS A 69 6.63 -2.50 -7.96
N GLU A 70 5.85 -3.49 -8.41
CA GLU A 70 4.71 -4.03 -7.65
C GLU A 70 5.17 -4.68 -6.34
N VAL A 71 6.23 -5.50 -6.40
CA VAL A 71 6.81 -6.15 -5.22
C VAL A 71 7.33 -5.11 -4.24
N ALA A 72 8.00 -4.07 -4.73
CA ALA A 72 8.57 -3.01 -3.89
C ALA A 72 7.48 -2.19 -3.18
N ILE A 73 6.43 -1.77 -3.89
CA ILE A 73 5.31 -1.03 -3.28
C ILE A 73 4.58 -1.90 -2.26
N ARG A 74 4.24 -3.14 -2.62
CA ARG A 74 3.54 -4.06 -1.72
C ARG A 74 4.34 -4.34 -0.45
N PHE A 75 5.64 -4.62 -0.59
CA PHE A 75 6.54 -4.82 0.55
C PHE A 75 6.60 -3.59 1.46
N ARG A 76 6.75 -2.39 0.88
CA ARG A 76 6.78 -1.13 1.64
C ARG A 76 5.49 -0.90 2.42
N LEU A 77 4.33 -1.00 1.76
CA LEU A 77 3.04 -0.71 2.38
C LEU A 77 2.69 -1.72 3.49
N LEU A 78 2.98 -3.00 3.28
CA LEU A 78 2.76 -4.03 4.30
C LEU A 78 3.62 -3.79 5.55
N ARG A 79 4.91 -3.48 5.38
CA ARG A 79 5.79 -3.20 6.52
C ARG A 79 5.42 -1.91 7.26
N GLN A 80 4.93 -0.89 6.55
CA GLN A 80 4.44 0.34 7.19
C GLN A 80 3.26 0.08 8.13
N GLN A 81 2.37 -0.85 7.79
CA GLN A 81 1.27 -1.28 8.67
C GLN A 81 1.67 -2.37 9.68
N GLY A 82 2.97 -2.69 9.80
CA GLY A 82 3.46 -3.67 10.78
C GLY A 82 3.32 -5.13 10.37
N TYR A 83 2.91 -5.44 9.13
CA TYR A 83 2.90 -6.82 8.65
C TYR A 83 4.31 -7.36 8.50
N PHE A 84 4.52 -8.59 8.98
CA PHE A 84 5.79 -9.29 8.80
C PHE A 84 5.87 -9.88 7.39
N VAL A 85 6.73 -9.29 6.56
CA VAL A 85 7.02 -9.79 5.21
C VAL A 85 8.46 -10.32 5.16
N PRO A 86 8.67 -11.64 4.96
CA PRO A 86 10.02 -12.20 4.86
C PRO A 86 10.75 -11.68 3.62
N ALA A 87 11.92 -11.07 3.82
CA ALA A 87 12.78 -10.58 2.74
C ALA A 87 13.29 -11.68 1.78
N GLY A 88 13.29 -12.94 2.22
CA GLY A 88 13.98 -14.05 1.54
C GLY A 88 13.19 -14.81 0.47
N LYS A 89 11.98 -14.38 0.10
CA LYS A 89 11.12 -15.12 -0.85
C LYS A 89 10.97 -14.52 -2.26
N TYR A 90 11.58 -13.37 -2.54
CA TYR A 90 11.48 -12.74 -3.85
C TYR A 90 12.68 -13.10 -4.72
N ASN A 91 12.59 -14.20 -5.46
CA ASN A 91 13.55 -14.55 -6.49
C ASN A 91 13.25 -13.72 -7.75
N PHE A 92 13.69 -12.47 -7.77
CA PHE A 92 13.56 -11.62 -8.95
C PHE A 92 14.79 -11.76 -9.84
N TRP A 93 14.62 -12.56 -10.90
CA TRP A 93 15.57 -12.85 -11.97
C TRP A 93 16.88 -13.55 -11.56
N GLY A 94 17.39 -14.41 -12.46
CA GLY A 94 18.45 -15.39 -12.22
C GLY A 94 19.85 -14.87 -11.91
N THR A 95 20.01 -13.71 -11.28
CA THR A 95 21.31 -13.22 -10.81
C THR A 95 21.19 -12.55 -9.45
N THR A 96 21.94 -13.10 -8.49
CA THR A 96 22.22 -12.58 -7.14
C THR A 96 20.99 -12.32 -6.28
N LYS A 97 20.87 -13.13 -5.21
CA LYS A 97 19.99 -12.91 -4.06
C LYS A 97 19.97 -11.41 -3.72
N LEU A 98 18.91 -10.69 -4.08
CA LEU A 98 18.69 -9.33 -3.63
C LEU A 98 18.51 -9.40 -2.11
N ASN A 99 19.60 -9.16 -1.40
CA ASN A 99 19.57 -9.04 0.04
C ASN A 99 18.91 -7.68 0.33
N PHE A 100 17.60 -7.69 0.56
CA PHE A 100 16.81 -6.52 0.95
C PHE A 100 17.36 -5.81 2.21
N GLY A 101 18.37 -6.37 2.89
CA GLY A 101 19.17 -5.66 3.89
C GLY A 101 19.85 -4.37 3.40
N SER A 102 20.05 -4.17 2.09
CA SER A 102 20.67 -2.94 1.55
C SER A 102 19.68 -1.83 1.21
N LEU A 103 18.37 -2.11 1.19
CA LEU A 103 17.35 -1.06 1.01
C LEU A 103 16.93 -0.43 2.34
N VAL A 104 17.59 -0.76 3.45
CA VAL A 104 17.27 -0.21 4.79
C VAL A 104 17.73 1.25 4.90
N ILE A 105 18.64 1.71 4.05
CA ILE A 105 19.24 3.06 4.16
C ILE A 105 18.33 4.16 3.56
N VAL A 106 17.35 3.83 2.71
CA VAL A 106 16.37 4.83 2.23
C VAL A 106 15.07 4.82 3.06
N PHE A 107 14.85 3.77 3.87
CA PHE A 107 13.60 3.57 4.61
C PHE A 107 13.57 4.21 6.00
N HIS A 108 14.70 4.72 6.50
CA HIS A 108 14.76 5.35 7.83
C HIS A 108 14.36 6.83 7.83
N LEU A 109 14.15 7.47 6.67
CA LEU A 109 13.73 8.89 6.61
C LEU A 109 12.25 9.14 6.33
N PHE A 110 11.42 8.09 6.19
CA PHE A 110 9.97 8.23 6.01
C PHE A 110 9.17 7.31 6.94
N ILE A 111 9.73 7.00 8.11
CA ILE A 111 8.91 6.68 9.28
C ILE A 111 8.75 8.00 10.03
N ARG A 112 7.50 8.49 10.06
CA ARG A 112 7.08 9.64 10.85
C ARG A 112 7.65 9.56 12.28
N CYS A 113 8.63 10.40 12.60
CA CYS A 113 8.67 11.08 13.88
C CYS A 113 7.85 12.37 13.72
#